data_AF-A0AAW2DX93-F1
#
_entry.id   AF-A0AAW2DX93-F1
#
_cell.length_a   1.000
_cell.length_b   1.000
_cell.length_c   1.000
_cell.angle_alpha   90.00
_cell.angle_beta   90.00
_cell.angle_gamma   90.00
#
_symmetry.space_group_name_H-M   'P 1'
#
loop_
_entity.id
_entity.type
_entity.pdbx_description
1 polymer ?
#
loop_
_entity_poly.entity_id
_entity_poly.type
_entity_poly.pdbx_seq_one_letter_code
_entity_poly.pdbx_strand_id
1 'polypeptide(L)'
;MTIVDIILYHDGPLKNANANKGLPFKEPGIKCYYTQIDRKLKTLNELKIIVMEELCVNSVVHNIQITYHMPHEVLKHRINYKYMAIEADKHLKIMFDKLERIPKVNGIELYIQLELHAEVGIEEIQQTTTSLQVIVPDAQYEYSTHVEDDDVHDADDDDDDDDYVDDH
;
A
#
# COMPACT_ATOMS: atom_id res chain seq x y z
N MET A 1 6.43 -29.88 3.08
CA MET A 1 5.29 -28.99 2.78
C MET A 1 5.55 -28.40 1.39
N THR A 2 4.55 -28.29 0.52
CA THR A 2 4.78 -27.71 -0.82
C THR A 2 4.27 -26.28 -0.80
N ILE A 3 5.16 -25.35 -0.50
CA ILE A 3 4.83 -23.93 -0.42
C ILE A 3 4.66 -23.35 -1.82
N VAL A 4 3.80 -22.33 -1.93
CA VAL A 4 3.61 -21.50 -3.12
C VAL A 4 3.67 -20.03 -2.69
N ASP A 5 4.54 -19.27 -3.36
CA ASP A 5 4.66 -17.82 -3.16
C ASP A 5 3.45 -17.08 -3.76
N ILE A 6 2.91 -16.12 -3.00
CA ILE A 6 1.84 -15.23 -3.43
C ILE A 6 2.30 -13.77 -3.31
N ILE A 7 2.06 -13.01 -4.37
CA ILE A 7 2.14 -11.55 -4.38
C ILE A 7 0.73 -10.99 -4.26
N LEU A 8 0.45 -10.26 -3.18
CA LEU A 8 -0.82 -9.59 -2.96
C LEU A 8 -0.70 -8.12 -3.34
N TYR A 9 -1.67 -7.63 -4.11
CA TYR A 9 -1.80 -6.24 -4.50
C TYR A 9 -3.06 -5.66 -3.88
N HIS A 10 -2.93 -4.54 -3.19
CA HIS A 10 -4.02 -3.93 -2.42
C HIS A 10 -3.96 -2.39 -2.52
N ASP A 11 -5.03 -1.70 -2.15
CA ASP A 11 -5.26 -0.27 -2.37
C ASP A 11 -5.22 0.18 -3.85
N GLY A 12 -5.65 1.42 -4.09
CA GLY A 12 -5.77 2.00 -5.43
C GLY A 12 -6.93 1.43 -6.26
N PRO A 13 -7.06 1.85 -7.53
CA PRO A 13 -8.07 1.35 -8.46
C PRO A 13 -7.50 0.28 -9.40
N LEU A 14 -8.30 -0.73 -9.73
CA LEU A 14 -7.96 -1.77 -10.72
C LEU A 14 -8.03 -1.24 -12.18
N LYS A 15 -7.24 -0.23 -12.51
CA LYS A 15 -7.20 0.38 -13.84
C LYS A 15 -6.32 -0.46 -14.77
N ASN A 16 -6.95 -1.08 -15.76
CA ASN A 16 -6.28 -1.95 -16.73
C ASN A 16 -5.81 -1.16 -17.96
N ALA A 17 -4.63 -0.53 -17.87
CA ALA A 17 -4.03 0.19 -19.00
C ALA A 17 -3.62 -0.73 -20.18
N ASN A 18 -3.46 -2.04 -19.97
CA ASN A 18 -3.29 -3.00 -21.07
C ASN A 18 -3.43 -4.49 -20.67
N ALA A 19 -4.57 -5.11 -21.00
CA ALA A 19 -4.77 -6.56 -20.83
C ALA A 19 -3.74 -7.43 -21.56
N ASN A 20 -3.08 -6.88 -22.58
CA ASN A 20 -2.17 -7.60 -23.48
C ASN A 20 -0.68 -7.48 -23.11
N LYS A 21 -0.32 -6.87 -21.97
CA LYS A 21 1.09 -6.63 -21.61
C LYS A 21 1.65 -7.56 -20.52
N GLY A 22 0.81 -8.24 -19.73
CA GLY A 22 1.27 -9.18 -18.71
C GLY A 22 2.24 -8.55 -17.69
N LEU A 23 1.98 -7.30 -17.32
CA LEU A 23 2.75 -6.58 -16.30
C LEU A 23 2.07 -6.79 -14.93
N PRO A 24 2.84 -6.84 -13.83
CA PRO A 24 2.28 -6.78 -12.48
C PRO A 24 1.51 -5.47 -12.29
N PHE A 25 0.56 -5.46 -11.34
CA PHE A 25 -0.26 -4.28 -11.05
C PHE A 25 0.62 -3.10 -10.60
N LYS A 26 0.54 -1.99 -11.35
CA LYS A 26 1.40 -0.79 -11.19
C LYS A 26 0.61 0.48 -11.50
N GLU A 27 -0.39 0.76 -10.69
CA GLU A 27 -1.16 2.01 -10.71
C GLU A 27 -0.91 2.80 -9.40
N PRO A 28 -1.11 4.13 -9.40
CA PRO A 28 -0.93 4.95 -8.20
C PRO A 28 -1.81 4.47 -7.03
N GLY A 29 -1.18 4.31 -5.86
CA GLY A 29 -1.84 3.84 -4.63
C GLY A 29 -1.81 2.32 -4.42
N ILE A 30 -1.44 1.51 -5.42
CA ILE A 30 -1.31 0.05 -5.24
C ILE A 30 -0.10 -0.25 -4.34
N LYS A 31 -0.36 -0.89 -3.21
CA LYS A 31 0.61 -1.53 -2.31
C LYS A 31 0.84 -2.98 -2.73
N CYS A 32 2.01 -3.51 -2.39
CA CYS A 32 2.44 -4.88 -2.72
C CYS A 32 2.93 -5.59 -1.46
N TYR A 33 2.43 -6.80 -1.21
CA TYR A 33 2.79 -7.66 -0.07
C TYR A 33 3.18 -9.05 -0.58
N TYR A 34 3.96 -9.79 0.20
CA TYR A 34 4.49 -11.11 -0.17
C TYR A 34 4.19 -12.12 0.92
N THR A 35 3.46 -13.18 0.58
CA THR A 35 3.05 -14.22 1.53
C THR A 35 3.20 -15.62 0.93
N GLN A 36 3.01 -16.66 1.74
CA GLN A 36 3.24 -18.06 1.35
C GLN A 36 2.11 -18.97 1.83
N ILE A 37 1.62 -19.85 0.94
CA ILE A 37 0.57 -20.83 1.28
C ILE A 37 1.00 -22.27 1.00
N ASP A 38 0.39 -23.25 1.67
CA ASP A 38 0.50 -24.65 1.25
C ASP A 38 -0.32 -24.87 -0.03
N ARG A 39 0.26 -25.54 -1.03
CA ARG A 39 -0.45 -26.08 -2.20
C ARG A 39 -1.67 -26.94 -1.83
N LYS A 40 -1.72 -27.47 -0.60
CA LYS A 40 -2.85 -28.24 -0.06
C LYS A 40 -4.08 -27.40 0.33
N LEU A 41 -4.01 -26.07 0.32
CA LEU A 41 -5.13 -25.16 0.60
C LEU A 41 -6.35 -25.53 -0.26
N LYS A 42 -7.55 -25.68 0.34
CA LYS A 42 -8.72 -26.23 -0.37
C LYS A 42 -9.88 -25.27 -0.50
N THR A 43 -10.10 -24.41 0.51
CA THR A 43 -11.28 -23.55 0.58
C THR A 43 -10.91 -22.09 0.36
N LEU A 44 -11.82 -21.36 -0.29
CA LEU A 44 -11.73 -19.92 -0.43
C LEU A 44 -11.74 -19.22 0.94
N ASN A 45 -12.38 -19.82 1.95
CA ASN A 45 -12.40 -19.25 3.30
C ASN A 45 -11.00 -19.27 3.95
N GLU A 46 -10.27 -20.39 3.85
CA GLU A 46 -8.87 -20.45 4.32
C GLU A 46 -7.99 -19.42 3.57
N LEU A 47 -8.15 -19.26 2.25
CA LEU A 47 -7.42 -18.23 1.49
C LEU A 47 -7.77 -16.81 1.99
N LYS A 48 -9.07 -16.53 2.22
CA LYS A 48 -9.51 -15.22 2.70
C LYS A 48 -8.92 -14.87 4.06
N ILE A 49 -8.88 -15.83 4.99
CA ILE A 49 -8.27 -15.64 6.31
C ILE A 49 -6.80 -15.27 6.17
N ILE A 50 -6.00 -16.05 5.43
CA ILE A 50 -4.56 -15.77 5.23
C ILE A 50 -4.33 -14.38 4.61
N VAL A 51 -5.12 -14.02 3.61
CA VAL A 51 -5.02 -12.70 2.95
C VAL A 51 -5.44 -11.56 3.86
N MET A 52 -6.45 -11.75 4.72
CA MET A 52 -6.86 -10.75 5.71
C MET A 52 -5.82 -10.58 6.82
N GLU A 53 -5.21 -11.67 7.29
CA GLU A 53 -4.13 -11.66 8.28
C GLU A 53 -2.90 -10.91 7.75
N GLU A 54 -2.43 -11.25 6.54
CA GLU A 54 -1.28 -10.59 5.88
C GLU A 54 -1.52 -9.08 5.66
N LEU A 55 -2.74 -8.69 5.28
CA LEU A 55 -3.12 -7.29 5.08
C LEU A 55 -3.55 -6.57 6.38
N CYS A 56 -3.52 -7.25 7.54
CA CYS A 56 -3.99 -6.75 8.84
C CYS A 56 -5.46 -6.22 8.82
N VAL A 57 -6.31 -6.87 8.03
CA VAL A 57 -7.72 -6.50 7.81
C VAL A 57 -8.61 -7.11 8.90
N ASN A 58 -9.43 -6.27 9.55
CA ASN A 58 -10.44 -6.76 10.51
C ASN A 58 -11.61 -7.44 9.77
N SER A 59 -11.63 -8.77 9.85
CA SER A 59 -12.62 -9.66 9.23
C SER A 59 -14.03 -9.62 9.83
N VAL A 60 -14.23 -8.95 10.97
CA VAL A 60 -15.56 -8.75 11.58
C VAL A 60 -16.36 -7.67 10.83
N VAL A 61 -15.66 -6.66 10.31
CA VAL A 61 -16.26 -5.51 9.60
C VAL A 61 -15.99 -5.51 8.10
N HIS A 62 -15.00 -6.27 7.61
CA HIS A 62 -14.66 -6.34 6.20
C HIS A 62 -14.74 -7.75 5.61
N ASN A 63 -15.22 -7.83 4.38
CA ASN A 63 -15.00 -8.94 3.46
C ASN A 63 -13.91 -8.54 2.44
N ILE A 64 -13.41 -9.51 1.66
CA ILE A 64 -12.59 -9.23 0.48
C ILE A 64 -13.12 -9.90 -0.79
N GLN A 65 -13.01 -9.20 -1.91
CA GLN A 65 -12.97 -9.81 -3.24
C GLN A 65 -11.51 -10.10 -3.61
N ILE A 66 -11.28 -11.25 -4.24
CA ILE A 66 -9.96 -11.69 -4.70
C ILE A 66 -9.99 -11.86 -6.21
N THR A 67 -9.14 -11.14 -6.93
CA THR A 67 -8.98 -11.25 -8.39
C THR A 67 -7.62 -11.87 -8.72
N TYR A 68 -7.62 -13.06 -9.31
CA TYR A 68 -6.41 -13.71 -9.80
C TYR A 68 -5.93 -13.06 -11.10
N HIS A 69 -4.66 -12.67 -11.15
CA HIS A 69 -3.95 -12.35 -12.39
C HIS A 69 -3.56 -13.68 -13.07
N MET A 70 -4.53 -14.31 -13.73
CA MET A 70 -4.38 -15.65 -14.29
C MET A 70 -3.51 -15.63 -15.55
N PRO A 71 -2.42 -16.43 -15.62
CA PRO A 71 -1.67 -16.63 -16.86
C PRO A 71 -2.55 -17.40 -17.85
N HIS A 72 -3.00 -16.75 -18.93
CA HIS A 72 -3.94 -17.34 -19.89
C HIS A 72 -3.25 -18.28 -20.87
N GLU A 73 -2.21 -17.77 -21.55
CA GLU A 73 -1.52 -18.39 -22.68
C GLU A 73 -0.07 -17.89 -22.77
N VAL A 74 0.81 -18.65 -23.45
CA VAL A 74 2.21 -18.28 -23.65
C VAL A 74 2.47 -18.02 -25.14
N LEU A 75 2.76 -16.76 -25.50
CA LEU A 75 3.07 -16.36 -26.87
C LEU A 75 4.58 -16.13 -27.01
N LYS A 76 5.28 -17.11 -27.60
CA LYS A 76 6.75 -17.16 -27.76
C LYS A 76 7.49 -17.00 -26.43
N HIS A 77 7.86 -15.76 -26.09
CA HIS A 77 8.64 -15.40 -24.91
C HIS A 77 7.83 -14.62 -23.85
N ARG A 78 6.57 -14.28 -24.13
CA ARG A 78 5.67 -13.56 -23.21
C ARG A 78 4.54 -14.46 -22.75
N ILE A 79 3.97 -14.12 -21.60
CA ILE A 79 2.73 -14.70 -21.07
C ILE A 79 1.65 -13.63 -21.21
N ASN A 80 0.52 -13.96 -21.82
CA ASN A 80 -0.66 -13.09 -21.78
C ASN A 80 -1.49 -13.51 -20.57
N TYR A 81 -1.97 -12.53 -19.82
CA TYR A 81 -2.74 -12.74 -18.60
C TYR A 81 -4.20 -12.32 -18.80
N LYS A 82 -5.09 -12.81 -17.93
CA LYS A 82 -6.48 -12.37 -17.79
C LYS A 82 -6.84 -12.30 -16.32
N TYR A 83 -7.81 -11.47 -15.98
CA TYR A 83 -8.35 -11.42 -14.62
C TYR A 83 -9.47 -12.45 -14.43
N MET A 84 -9.52 -13.07 -13.26
CA MET A 84 -10.55 -14.04 -12.88
C MET A 84 -10.88 -13.88 -11.38
N ALA A 85 -12.15 -13.63 -11.05
CA ALA A 85 -12.58 -13.56 -9.66
C ALA A 85 -12.52 -14.94 -8.98
N ILE A 86 -12.01 -15.01 -7.75
CA ILE A 86 -12.01 -16.23 -6.93
C ILE A 86 -13.25 -16.23 -6.04
N GLU A 87 -14.35 -16.74 -6.58
CA GLU A 87 -15.69 -16.76 -5.96
C GLU A 87 -16.05 -18.10 -5.32
N ALA A 88 -15.30 -19.17 -5.61
CA ALA A 88 -15.54 -20.52 -5.10
C ALA A 88 -14.26 -21.37 -5.08
N ASP A 89 -14.19 -22.35 -4.19
CA ASP A 89 -13.07 -23.29 -3.98
C ASP A 89 -12.50 -23.90 -5.28
N LYS A 90 -13.37 -24.22 -6.24
CA LYS A 90 -12.99 -24.73 -7.57
C LYS A 90 -12.00 -23.81 -8.32
N HIS A 91 -12.00 -22.50 -8.04
CA HIS A 91 -11.07 -21.54 -8.65
C HIS A 91 -9.66 -21.63 -8.04
N LEU A 92 -9.51 -22.08 -6.78
CA LEU A 92 -8.20 -22.38 -6.19
C LEU A 92 -7.50 -23.53 -6.93
N LYS A 93 -8.25 -24.56 -7.32
CA LYS A 93 -7.69 -25.61 -8.19
C LYS A 93 -7.21 -25.03 -9.52
N ILE A 94 -7.97 -24.15 -10.17
CA ILE A 94 -7.55 -23.50 -11.43
C ILE A 94 -6.24 -22.72 -11.22
N MET A 95 -6.12 -22.02 -10.09
CA MET A 95 -4.93 -21.26 -9.70
C MET A 95 -3.67 -22.16 -9.59
N PHE A 96 -3.76 -23.29 -8.89
CA PHE A 96 -2.65 -24.26 -8.78
C PHE A 96 -2.39 -25.03 -10.09
N ASP A 97 -3.43 -25.50 -10.78
CA ASP A 97 -3.32 -26.16 -12.10
C ASP A 97 -2.60 -25.25 -13.12
N LYS A 98 -2.80 -23.92 -13.04
CA LYS A 98 -2.13 -22.94 -13.90
C LYS A 98 -0.65 -22.76 -13.57
N LEU A 99 -0.29 -22.77 -12.29
CA LEU A 99 1.10 -22.72 -11.84
C LEU A 99 1.90 -23.97 -12.30
N GLU A 100 1.28 -25.16 -12.29
CA GLU A 100 1.92 -26.40 -12.75
C GLU A 100 2.16 -26.43 -14.26
N ARG A 101 1.17 -25.97 -15.03
CA ARG A 101 1.17 -26.12 -16.50
C ARG A 101 2.01 -25.07 -17.24
N ILE A 102 2.51 -24.04 -16.54
CA ILE A 102 3.24 -22.93 -17.15
C ILE A 102 4.56 -22.70 -16.39
N PRO A 103 5.65 -23.45 -16.69
CA PRO A 103 6.93 -23.39 -15.96
C PRO A 103 7.72 -22.06 -16.04
N LYS A 104 7.11 -21.00 -16.56
CA LYS A 104 7.63 -19.61 -16.54
C LYS A 104 6.92 -18.75 -15.48
N VAL A 105 5.93 -19.29 -14.78
CA VAL A 105 5.20 -18.65 -13.69
C VAL A 105 5.71 -19.26 -12.39
N ASN A 106 6.33 -18.43 -11.55
CA ASN A 106 7.01 -18.91 -10.34
C ASN A 106 6.19 -18.68 -9.06
N GLY A 107 5.07 -17.95 -9.13
CA GLY A 107 4.20 -17.64 -8.00
C GLY A 107 2.82 -17.19 -8.48
N ILE A 108 1.94 -16.86 -7.54
CA ILE A 108 0.56 -16.43 -7.78
C ILE A 108 0.47 -14.92 -7.54
N GLU A 109 -0.23 -14.20 -8.42
CA GLU A 109 -0.50 -12.76 -8.28
C GLU A 109 -2.00 -12.52 -8.03
N LEU A 110 -2.37 -11.96 -6.88
CA LEU A 110 -3.75 -11.67 -6.48
C LEU A 110 -3.95 -10.18 -6.23
N TYR A 111 -5.01 -9.60 -6.78
CA TYR A 111 -5.48 -8.25 -6.44
C TYR A 111 -6.66 -8.33 -5.46
N ILE A 112 -6.58 -7.57 -4.36
CA ILE A 112 -7.46 -7.66 -3.21
C ILE A 112 -8.22 -6.36 -3.02
N GLN A 113 -9.55 -6.43 -3.16
CA GLN A 113 -10.46 -5.31 -2.93
C GLN A 113 -11.24 -5.56 -1.63
N LEU A 114 -11.23 -4.56 -0.73
CA LEU A 114 -12.05 -4.56 0.48
C LEU A 114 -13.52 -4.30 0.18
N GLU A 115 -14.38 -4.93 0.96
CA GLU A 115 -15.82 -4.68 1.04
C GLU A 115 -16.21 -4.56 2.51
N LEU A 116 -17.27 -3.81 2.83
CA LEU A 116 -17.86 -3.82 4.17
C LEU A 116 -18.77 -5.05 4.34
N HIS A 117 -18.77 -5.64 5.53
CA HIS A 117 -19.66 -6.75 5.85
C HIS A 117 -21.10 -6.23 6.03
N ALA A 118 -21.98 -6.53 5.07
CA ALA A 118 -23.34 -5.98 4.99
C ALA A 118 -24.26 -6.32 6.19
N GLU A 119 -23.85 -7.24 7.04
CA GLU A 119 -24.59 -7.69 8.23
C GLU A 119 -24.21 -6.91 9.51
N VAL A 120 -23.15 -6.10 9.48
CA VAL A 120 -22.89 -5.10 10.53
C VAL A 120 -23.84 -3.94 10.30
N GLY A 121 -24.92 -3.90 11.08
CA GLY A 121 -25.88 -2.79 11.06
C GLY A 121 -25.16 -1.46 11.26
N ILE A 122 -25.39 -0.50 10.36
CA ILE A 122 -24.66 0.76 10.30
C ILE A 122 -25.16 1.70 11.40
N GLU A 123 -24.71 1.47 12.63
CA GLU A 123 -24.34 2.61 13.47
C GLU A 123 -23.15 3.28 12.78
N GLU A 124 -23.31 4.54 12.37
CA GLU A 124 -22.24 5.28 11.72
C GLU A 124 -21.06 5.43 12.68
N ILE A 125 -20.01 4.63 12.48
CA ILE A 125 -18.68 4.96 13.00
C ILE A 125 -18.20 6.17 12.19
N GLN A 126 -18.73 7.34 12.54
CA GLN A 126 -18.29 8.62 12.03
C GLN A 126 -16.78 8.67 12.21
N GLN A 127 -16.05 8.92 11.12
CA GLN A 127 -14.62 9.18 11.22
C GLN A 127 -14.44 10.46 12.02
N THR A 128 -14.18 10.31 13.31
CA THR A 128 -13.69 11.36 14.20
C THR A 128 -12.29 11.72 13.77
N THR A 129 -12.23 12.47 12.67
CA THR A 129 -11.10 13.31 12.27
C THR A 129 -10.95 14.37 13.35
N THR A 130 -10.30 13.97 14.45
CA THR A 130 -9.87 14.85 15.53
C THR A 130 -8.91 15.87 14.96
N SER A 131 -9.49 16.94 14.41
CA SER A 131 -8.79 18.16 14.04
C SER A 131 -8.27 18.73 15.35
N LEU A 132 -7.04 18.38 15.69
CA LEU A 132 -6.38 18.73 16.94
C LEU A 132 -6.02 20.21 16.84
N GLN A 133 -7.03 21.05 17.09
CA GLN A 133 -6.91 22.50 17.09
C GLN A 133 -5.95 22.87 18.22
N VAL A 134 -4.71 23.20 17.84
CA VAL A 134 -3.73 23.77 18.75
C VAL A 134 -4.25 25.13 19.19
N ILE A 135 -4.84 25.17 20.38
CA ILE A 135 -5.18 26.43 21.06
C ILE A 135 -3.85 27.07 21.42
N VAL A 136 -3.39 28.00 20.59
CA VAL A 136 -2.31 28.93 20.94
C VAL A 136 -2.86 29.82 22.06
N PRO A 137 -2.27 29.80 23.27
CA PRO A 137 -2.68 30.72 24.32
C PRO A 137 -2.33 32.15 23.91
N ASP A 138 -3.31 33.04 24.03
CA ASP A 138 -3.23 34.42 23.54
C ASP A 138 -2.33 35.28 24.45
N ALA A 139 -1.03 35.30 24.13
CA ALA A 139 -0.02 36.10 24.81
C ALA A 139 -0.05 37.55 24.32
N GLN A 140 -1.03 38.31 24.79
CA GLN A 140 -1.15 39.74 24.49
C GLN A 140 -0.01 40.55 25.14
N TYR A 141 0.47 41.56 24.42
CA TYR A 141 1.64 42.36 24.78
C TYR A 141 1.40 43.29 25.99
N GLU A 142 2.44 43.47 26.81
CA GLU A 142 2.70 44.77 27.45
C GLU A 142 4.04 45.34 26.95
N TYR A 143 3.95 46.39 26.14
CA TYR A 143 5.08 47.05 25.51
C TYR A 143 5.64 48.14 26.45
N SER A 144 6.36 47.73 27.48
CA SER A 144 6.97 48.67 28.46
C SER A 144 8.08 49.48 27.80
N THR A 145 7.82 50.77 27.57
CA THR A 145 8.81 51.75 27.11
C THR A 145 9.34 52.55 28.31
N HIS A 146 10.65 52.49 28.55
CA HIS A 146 11.36 53.42 29.43
C HIS A 146 12.78 53.63 28.90
N VAL A 147 13.29 54.85 29.08
CA VAL A 147 14.50 55.41 28.46
C VAL A 147 15.13 56.46 29.39
N GLU A 148 16.40 56.88 29.22
CA GLU A 148 17.36 56.48 28.19
C GLU A 148 18.21 55.26 28.64
N ASP A 149 19.45 55.28 29.14
CA ASP A 149 20.45 56.34 29.39
C ASP A 149 21.83 55.86 28.85
N ASP A 150 22.89 56.66 28.99
CA ASP A 150 24.25 56.41 28.43
C ASP A 150 25.01 55.18 28.97
N ASP A 151 25.79 54.53 28.09
CA ASP A 151 27.27 54.62 28.14
C ASP A 151 27.89 54.35 26.76
N VAL A 152 28.83 55.19 26.31
CA VAL A 152 29.46 55.14 24.98
C VAL A 152 30.93 54.76 25.10
N HIS A 153 31.32 53.65 24.46
CA HIS A 153 32.66 53.35 23.95
C HIS A 153 32.48 52.39 22.75
N ASP A 154 33.06 52.64 21.57
CA ASP A 154 34.48 52.52 21.20
C ASP A 154 34.99 51.06 21.36
N ALA A 155 35.60 50.40 20.36
CA ALA A 155 35.76 50.73 18.93
C ALA A 155 36.22 49.47 18.13
N ASP A 156 36.13 49.57 16.79
CA ASP A 156 37.00 48.94 15.77
C ASP A 156 37.17 47.39 15.67
N ASP A 157 38.02 47.00 14.71
CA ASP A 157 38.40 45.68 14.17
C ASP A 157 37.26 44.91 13.43
N ASP A 158 37.24 44.79 12.09
CA ASP A 158 38.19 44.17 11.13
C ASP A 158 38.11 42.62 11.14
N ASP A 159 38.18 41.85 10.05
CA ASP A 159 37.91 42.04 8.60
C ASP A 159 37.74 40.59 8.00
N ASP A 160 38.10 40.31 6.74
CA ASP A 160 38.25 38.96 6.11
C ASP A 160 37.01 38.03 6.14
N ASP A 161 36.29 37.69 5.07
CA ASP A 161 36.59 37.61 3.63
C ASP A 161 37.74 36.65 3.29
N ASP A 162 37.42 35.41 2.87
CA ASP A 162 38.37 34.57 2.14
C ASP A 162 37.70 33.47 1.28
N ASP A 163 38.19 33.39 0.06
CA ASP A 163 37.53 33.00 -1.19
C ASP A 163 37.92 31.56 -1.64
N TYR A 164 37.08 30.90 -2.46
CA TYR A 164 37.43 29.70 -3.27
C TYR A 164 37.94 28.42 -2.53
N VAL A 165 38.15 27.24 -3.15
CA VAL A 165 38.26 26.83 -4.57
C VAL A 165 37.57 25.47 -4.86
N ASP A 166 37.22 25.24 -6.12
CA ASP A 166 36.90 23.95 -6.74
C ASP A 166 38.19 23.25 -7.21
N ASP A 167 38.32 21.92 -7.06
CA ASP A 167 39.11 21.08 -7.98
C ASP A 167 38.89 19.55 -7.81
N HIS A 168 38.26 18.97 -8.83
CA HIS A 168 38.62 17.74 -9.58
C HIS A 168 38.36 16.30 -9.07
#